data_AF-A0A1B9ERB6-F1
#
_entry.id   AF-A0A1B9ERB6-F1
#
_cell.length_a   1.000
_cell.length_b   1.000
_cell.length_c   1.000
_cell.angle_alpha   90.00
_cell.angle_beta   90.00
_cell.angle_gamma   90.00
#
_symmetry.space_group_name_H-M   'P 1'
#
loop_
_entity.id
_entity.type
_entity.pdbx_description
1 polymer ?
#
loop_
_entity_poly.entity_id
_entity_poly.type
_entity_poly.pdbx_seq_one_letter_code
_entity_poly.pdbx_strand_id
1 'polypeptide(L)'
;MIVWINGAFGAGKTSAAGELIDLIPNSTLYDPEITGAGLRALLPQKRLAEVTDFQDLPIWRRLVVDTAAALLAEVPGVLVVPMTLLRQEYRDEIFGGLASRRIPVRHVALSPEETILRSRIAGREEFPGDDEQNDRVRRWAYEHIGPYRDALGWIAEDAHVVDNGALTPRETAERIADAVRTGSVPPCPIVQSPEPTGETVAAGVLLFDEQDRVLLVDPTYKPGWEFPGGVVEAGEAPAQAGIREVAEEIGLSLDRVPTLLLVDWESPRPPGYGGLRFLFDGGLLRSEDAGRLLLPGSELRGWRFVTEEEAAGMLPPTRYERLRWALRARERRTVLNLEAGVPVG
;
A
#
# COMPACT_ATOMS: atom_id res chain seq x y z
N MET A 1 -5.32 -9.40 -15.32
CA MET A 1 -4.12 -9.22 -14.44
C MET A 1 -3.41 -7.94 -14.85
N ILE A 2 -2.55 -7.38 -13.99
CA ILE A 2 -1.77 -6.18 -14.28
C ILE A 2 -0.29 -6.52 -14.41
N VAL A 3 0.40 -5.95 -15.39
CA VAL A 3 1.87 -5.86 -15.43
C VAL A 3 2.24 -4.40 -15.15
N TRP A 4 2.73 -4.14 -13.94
CA TRP A 4 3.13 -2.81 -13.50
C TRP A 4 4.61 -2.61 -13.80
N ILE A 5 4.94 -1.62 -14.63
CA ILE A 5 6.31 -1.27 -15.01
C ILE A 5 6.72 -0.02 -14.23
N ASN A 6 7.51 -0.22 -13.19
CA ASN A 6 8.14 0.80 -12.35
C ASN A 6 9.59 1.07 -12.81
N GLY A 7 10.22 2.10 -12.27
CA GLY A 7 11.57 2.53 -12.62
C GLY A 7 11.70 4.06 -12.62
N ALA A 8 12.93 4.56 -12.62
CA ALA A 8 13.20 5.99 -12.61
C ALA A 8 12.58 6.75 -13.81
N PHE A 9 12.43 8.07 -13.67
CA PHE A 9 12.09 8.93 -14.82
C PHE A 9 13.20 8.83 -15.88
N GLY A 10 12.83 8.52 -17.12
CA GLY A 10 13.81 8.25 -18.19
C GLY A 10 14.31 6.80 -18.28
N ALA A 11 13.85 5.89 -17.41
CA ALA A 11 14.22 4.46 -17.48
C ALA A 11 13.63 3.71 -18.69
N GLY A 12 12.74 4.34 -19.47
CA GLY A 12 12.12 3.74 -20.66
C GLY A 12 10.80 3.00 -20.42
N LYS A 13 10.12 3.26 -19.28
CA LYS A 13 8.86 2.58 -18.91
C LYS A 13 7.78 2.69 -19.98
N THR A 14 7.43 3.90 -20.39
CA THR A 14 6.36 4.17 -21.38
C THR A 14 6.71 3.54 -22.73
N SER A 15 7.97 3.65 -23.17
CA SER A 15 8.43 3.02 -24.42
C SER A 15 8.37 1.50 -24.36
N ALA A 16 8.84 0.88 -23.27
CA ALA A 16 8.75 -0.57 -23.08
C ALA A 16 7.29 -1.04 -22.97
N ALA A 17 6.42 -0.27 -22.30
CA ALA A 17 5.00 -0.57 -22.19
C ALA A 17 4.29 -0.56 -23.55
N GLY A 18 4.63 0.40 -24.42
CA GLY A 18 4.11 0.49 -25.78
C GLY A 18 4.53 -0.69 -26.66
N GLU A 19 5.76 -1.19 -26.51
CA GLU A 19 6.20 -2.42 -27.20
C GLU A 19 5.58 -3.69 -26.60
N LEU A 20 5.33 -3.68 -25.29
CA LEU A 20 4.82 -4.85 -24.56
C LEU A 20 3.40 -5.20 -24.96
N ILE A 21 2.58 -4.21 -25.34
CA ILE A 21 1.20 -4.47 -25.77
C ILE A 21 1.11 -5.28 -27.07
N ASP A 22 2.13 -5.19 -27.93
CA ASP A 22 2.23 -6.00 -29.15
C ASP A 22 2.76 -7.42 -28.89
N LEU A 23 3.37 -7.65 -27.73
CA LEU A 23 4.00 -8.91 -27.34
C LEU A 23 3.12 -9.80 -26.47
N ILE A 24 2.27 -9.18 -25.64
CA ILE A 24 1.34 -9.89 -24.76
C ILE A 24 -0.05 -9.89 -25.42
N PRO A 25 -0.58 -11.06 -25.82
CA PRO A 25 -1.92 -11.14 -26.41
C PRO A 25 -3.00 -10.60 -25.48
N ASN A 26 -4.02 -9.95 -26.06
CA ASN A 26 -5.14 -9.35 -25.33
C ASN A 26 -4.66 -8.43 -24.20
N SER A 27 -3.72 -7.55 -24.52
CA SER A 27 -3.23 -6.55 -23.57
C SER A 27 -3.70 -5.15 -23.93
N THR A 28 -3.77 -4.29 -22.92
CA THR A 28 -4.18 -2.89 -23.06
C THR A 28 -3.24 -2.03 -22.25
N LEU A 29 -2.82 -0.89 -22.80
CA LEU A 29 -2.01 0.09 -22.09
C LEU A 29 -2.92 0.96 -21.23
N TYR A 30 -2.60 1.09 -19.94
CA TYR A 30 -3.19 2.10 -19.07
C TYR A 30 -2.07 2.91 -18.43
N ASP A 31 -1.92 4.16 -18.87
CA ASP A 31 -1.01 5.13 -18.28
C ASP A 31 -1.73 5.95 -17.20
N PRO A 32 -1.41 5.79 -15.90
CA PRO A 32 -2.10 6.52 -14.84
C PRO A 32 -1.78 8.02 -14.78
N GLU A 33 -0.84 8.53 -15.60
CA GLU A 33 -0.68 9.98 -15.81
C GLU A 33 -1.95 10.63 -16.35
N ILE A 34 -2.76 9.90 -17.15
CA ILE A 34 -4.05 10.37 -17.67
C ILE A 34 -5.02 10.67 -16.52
N THR A 35 -5.06 9.82 -15.49
CA THR A 35 -5.86 10.05 -14.29
C THR A 35 -5.38 11.30 -13.55
N GLY A 36 -4.07 11.51 -13.47
CA GLY A 36 -3.48 12.73 -12.89
C GLY A 36 -3.85 13.99 -13.67
N ALA A 37 -3.78 13.94 -15.00
CA ALA A 37 -4.18 15.03 -15.89
C ALA A 37 -5.66 15.38 -15.76
N GLY A 38 -6.54 14.38 -15.67
CA GLY A 38 -7.97 14.58 -15.44
C GLY A 38 -8.24 15.28 -14.10
N LEU A 39 -7.55 14.88 -13.03
CA LEU A 39 -7.71 15.50 -11.71
C LEU A 39 -7.30 16.99 -11.68
N ARG A 40 -6.34 17.41 -12.51
CA ARG A 40 -5.99 18.83 -12.65
C ARG A 40 -7.15 19.68 -13.16
N ALA A 41 -8.06 19.09 -13.94
CA ALA A 41 -9.26 19.77 -14.43
C ALA A 41 -10.46 19.68 -13.45
N LEU A 42 -10.47 18.68 -12.56
CA LEU A 42 -11.60 18.40 -11.66
C LEU A 42 -11.44 19.00 -10.26
N LEU A 43 -10.21 19.15 -9.78
CA LEU A 43 -9.94 19.62 -8.41
C LEU A 43 -9.78 21.15 -8.35
N PRO A 44 -10.20 21.78 -7.23
CA PRO A 44 -9.93 23.19 -7.00
C PRO A 44 -8.43 23.50 -7.01
N GLN A 45 -8.03 24.62 -7.61
CA GLN A 45 -6.61 25.05 -7.68
C GLN A 45 -5.93 25.11 -6.31
N LYS A 46 -6.66 25.55 -5.27
CA LYS A 46 -6.15 25.58 -3.90
C LYS A 46 -5.69 24.19 -3.44
N ARG A 47 -6.46 23.14 -3.76
CA ARG A 47 -6.12 21.77 -3.38
C ARG A 47 -4.93 21.23 -4.19
N LEU A 48 -4.86 21.58 -5.47
CA LEU A 48 -3.73 21.20 -6.33
C LEU A 48 -2.43 21.89 -5.88
N ALA A 49 -2.51 23.13 -5.36
CA ALA A 49 -1.35 23.86 -4.85
C ALA A 49 -0.79 23.31 -3.52
N GLU A 50 -1.53 22.43 -2.84
CA GLU A 50 -1.08 21.79 -1.59
C GLU A 50 -0.15 20.58 -1.84
N VAL A 51 0.00 20.16 -3.09
CA VAL A 51 0.85 19.02 -3.49
C VAL A 51 1.76 19.40 -4.65
N THR A 52 2.96 18.83 -4.68
CA THR A 52 3.90 19.00 -5.81
C THR A 52 3.78 17.87 -6.82
N ASP A 53 3.36 16.70 -6.37
CA ASP A 53 3.09 15.53 -7.20
C ASP A 53 1.61 15.14 -7.08
N PHE A 54 0.95 14.84 -8.21
CA PHE A 54 -0.42 14.34 -8.17
C PHE A 54 -0.52 12.99 -7.44
N GLN A 55 0.58 12.23 -7.36
CA GLN A 55 0.62 10.97 -6.63
C GLN A 55 0.40 11.15 -5.13
N ASP A 56 0.67 12.35 -4.58
CA ASP A 56 0.40 12.68 -3.18
C ASP A 56 -1.12 12.77 -2.88
N LEU A 57 -1.96 12.92 -3.91
CA LEU A 57 -3.41 13.00 -3.76
C LEU A 57 -4.01 11.61 -3.49
N PRO A 58 -4.70 11.40 -2.35
CA PRO A 58 -5.38 10.12 -2.08
C PRO A 58 -6.43 9.76 -3.16
N ILE A 59 -7.11 10.78 -3.71
CA ILE A 59 -8.07 10.58 -4.81
C ILE A 59 -7.39 10.06 -6.09
N TRP A 60 -6.14 10.44 -6.36
CA TRP A 60 -5.43 9.90 -7.51
C TRP A 60 -5.16 8.41 -7.32
N ARG A 61 -4.57 8.02 -6.19
CA ARG A 61 -4.25 6.60 -5.90
C ARG A 61 -5.50 5.72 -5.95
N ARG A 62 -6.61 6.18 -5.36
CA ARG A 62 -7.91 5.52 -5.48
C ARG A 62 -8.39 5.40 -6.93
N LEU A 63 -8.35 6.49 -7.70
CA LEU A 63 -8.81 6.48 -9.08
C LEU A 63 -7.94 5.61 -9.99
N VAL A 64 -6.65 5.42 -9.68
CA VAL A 64 -5.81 4.45 -10.40
C VAL A 64 -6.36 3.04 -10.24
N VAL A 65 -6.73 2.65 -9.02
CA VAL A 65 -7.35 1.34 -8.72
C VAL A 65 -8.72 1.23 -9.40
N ASP A 66 -9.57 2.26 -9.26
CA ASP A 66 -10.91 2.28 -9.85
C ASP A 66 -10.88 2.19 -11.38
N THR A 67 -9.99 2.94 -12.02
CA THR A 67 -9.83 2.95 -13.47
C THR A 67 -9.30 1.61 -13.96
N ALA A 68 -8.27 1.06 -13.33
CA ALA A 68 -7.72 -0.25 -13.70
C ALA A 68 -8.75 -1.38 -13.58
N ALA A 69 -9.54 -1.38 -12.51
CA ALA A 69 -10.62 -2.36 -12.32
C ALA A 69 -11.72 -2.21 -13.37
N ALA A 70 -12.15 -0.98 -13.67
CA ALA A 70 -13.15 -0.71 -14.70
C ALA A 70 -12.65 -1.13 -16.10
N LEU A 71 -11.40 -0.83 -16.44
CA LEU A 71 -10.79 -1.24 -17.70
C LEU A 71 -10.74 -2.76 -17.83
N LEU A 72 -10.32 -3.49 -16.79
CA LEU A 72 -10.29 -4.95 -16.82
C LEU A 72 -11.68 -5.60 -16.90
N ALA A 73 -12.72 -4.91 -16.43
CA ALA A 73 -14.10 -5.36 -16.59
C ALA A 73 -14.62 -5.18 -18.03
N GLU A 74 -14.19 -4.11 -18.71
CA GLU A 74 -14.59 -3.79 -20.08
C GLU A 74 -13.75 -4.55 -21.14
N VAL A 75 -12.43 -4.60 -20.94
CA VAL A 75 -11.47 -5.26 -21.83
C VAL A 75 -10.74 -6.39 -21.07
N PRO A 76 -11.24 -7.64 -21.15
CA PRO A 76 -10.60 -8.76 -20.48
C PRO A 76 -9.18 -9.01 -21.01
N GLY A 77 -8.23 -9.20 -20.10
CA GLY A 77 -6.86 -9.55 -20.47
C GLY A 77 -5.79 -9.04 -19.51
N VAL A 78 -4.70 -8.52 -20.09
CA VAL A 78 -3.55 -7.98 -19.36
C VAL A 78 -3.54 -6.45 -19.47
N LEU A 79 -3.57 -5.76 -18.35
CA LEU A 79 -3.37 -4.32 -18.33
C LEU A 79 -1.89 -4.02 -18.10
N VAL A 80 -1.23 -3.36 -19.04
CA VAL A 80 0.15 -2.91 -18.91
C VAL A 80 0.14 -1.49 -18.37
N VAL A 81 0.80 -1.27 -17.23
CA VAL A 81 0.72 -0.02 -16.47
C VAL A 81 2.12 0.55 -16.24
N PRO A 82 2.61 1.50 -17.06
CA PRO A 82 3.85 2.21 -16.80
C PRO A 82 3.62 3.30 -15.75
N MET A 83 4.24 3.19 -14.57
CA MET A 83 4.16 4.25 -13.56
C MET A 83 5.28 4.14 -12.53
N THR A 84 5.87 5.28 -12.17
CA THR A 84 6.89 5.37 -11.14
C THR A 84 6.24 5.44 -9.75
N LEU A 85 6.51 4.45 -8.89
CA LEU A 85 6.17 4.51 -7.47
C LEU A 85 7.45 4.44 -6.64
N LEU A 86 7.81 5.57 -6.00
CA LEU A 86 9.01 5.69 -5.15
C LEU A 86 8.72 5.53 -3.66
N ARG A 87 7.47 5.82 -3.26
CA ARG A 87 7.00 5.68 -1.87
C ARG A 87 6.32 4.33 -1.71
N GLN A 88 6.80 3.54 -0.76
CA GLN A 88 6.27 2.20 -0.52
C GLN A 88 4.80 2.28 -0.06
N GLU A 89 4.45 3.33 0.69
CA GLU A 89 3.10 3.61 1.15
C GLU A 89 2.10 3.77 -0.01
N TYR A 90 2.55 4.37 -1.12
CA TYR A 90 1.70 4.57 -2.30
C TYR A 90 1.51 3.26 -3.06
N ARG A 91 2.57 2.46 -3.13
CA ARG A 91 2.50 1.09 -3.65
C ARG A 91 1.54 0.24 -2.85
N ASP A 92 1.57 0.30 -1.52
CA ASP A 92 0.68 -0.49 -0.67
C ASP A 92 -0.77 -0.10 -0.90
N GLU A 93 -1.08 1.20 -0.90
CA GLU A 93 -2.44 1.69 -1.14
C GLU A 93 -2.98 1.24 -2.51
N ILE A 94 -2.18 1.39 -3.57
CA ILE A 94 -2.62 1.04 -4.93
C ILE A 94 -2.71 -0.47 -5.11
N PHE A 95 -1.67 -1.22 -4.74
CA PHE A 95 -1.64 -2.66 -4.99
C PHE A 95 -2.56 -3.41 -4.02
N GLY A 96 -2.72 -2.94 -2.79
CA GLY A 96 -3.73 -3.43 -1.87
C GLY A 96 -5.15 -3.21 -2.39
N GLY A 97 -5.45 -2.00 -2.89
CA GLY A 97 -6.73 -1.72 -3.54
C GLY A 97 -7.01 -2.62 -4.76
N LEU A 98 -5.97 -3.00 -5.51
CA LEU A 98 -6.09 -3.98 -6.60
C LEU A 98 -6.29 -5.41 -6.07
N ALA A 99 -5.57 -5.78 -5.01
CA ALA A 99 -5.67 -7.09 -4.36
C ALA A 99 -7.05 -7.33 -3.75
N SER A 100 -7.67 -6.32 -3.12
CA SER A 100 -9.03 -6.39 -2.56
C SER A 100 -10.09 -6.67 -3.64
N ARG A 101 -9.79 -6.32 -4.91
CA ARG A 101 -10.60 -6.62 -6.10
C ARG A 101 -10.19 -7.90 -6.81
N ARG A 102 -9.29 -8.68 -6.21
CA ARG A 102 -8.71 -9.92 -6.76
C ARG A 102 -8.01 -9.68 -8.11
N ILE A 103 -7.40 -8.51 -8.30
CA ILE A 103 -6.65 -8.17 -9.48
C ILE A 103 -5.16 -8.41 -9.19
N PRO A 104 -4.56 -9.51 -9.70
CA PRO A 104 -3.15 -9.79 -9.45
C PRO A 104 -2.26 -8.80 -10.20
N VAL A 105 -1.24 -8.29 -9.50
CA VAL A 105 -0.23 -7.38 -10.03
C VAL A 105 1.10 -8.12 -10.17
N ARG A 106 1.75 -8.01 -11.34
CA ARG A 106 3.14 -8.42 -11.55
C ARG A 106 3.99 -7.16 -11.62
N HIS A 107 4.81 -6.93 -10.60
CA HIS A 107 5.61 -5.72 -10.47
C HIS A 107 6.99 -5.93 -11.09
N VAL A 108 7.33 -5.09 -12.06
CA VAL A 108 8.61 -5.07 -12.76
C VAL A 108 9.27 -3.72 -12.53
N ALA A 109 10.56 -3.70 -12.23
CA ALA A 109 11.32 -2.46 -12.05
C ALA A 109 12.44 -2.35 -13.09
N LEU A 110 12.39 -1.31 -13.92
CA LEU A 110 13.48 -0.98 -14.86
C LEU A 110 14.58 -0.23 -14.11
N SER A 111 15.77 -0.83 -14.04
CA SER A 111 16.88 -0.30 -13.25
C SER A 111 18.19 -0.23 -14.06
N PRO A 112 18.28 0.66 -15.06
CA PRO A 112 19.56 0.93 -15.73
C PRO A 112 20.52 1.62 -14.76
N GLU A 113 21.83 1.53 -15.03
CA GLU A 113 22.83 2.31 -14.28
C GLU A 113 22.54 3.82 -14.35
N GLU A 114 22.89 4.55 -13.28
CA GLU A 114 22.65 6.00 -13.18
C GLU A 114 23.31 6.79 -14.33
N THR A 115 24.49 6.37 -14.78
CA THR A 115 25.22 6.96 -15.92
C THR A 115 24.39 6.87 -17.21
N ILE A 116 23.79 5.72 -17.47
CA ILE A 116 22.91 5.47 -18.61
C ILE A 116 21.61 6.26 -18.45
N LEU A 117 21.02 6.27 -17.25
CA LEU A 117 19.80 7.02 -16.96
C LEU A 117 19.99 8.52 -17.22
N ARG A 118 21.09 9.11 -16.74
CA ARG A 118 21.43 10.52 -16.99
C ARG A 118 21.62 10.80 -18.47
N SER A 119 22.28 9.91 -19.21
CA SER A 119 22.44 10.04 -20.66
C SER A 119 21.07 10.02 -21.39
N ARG A 120 20.18 9.11 -21.00
CA ARG A 120 18.80 9.03 -21.55
C ARG A 120 17.99 10.29 -21.26
N ILE A 121 18.08 10.84 -20.03
CA ILE A 121 17.39 12.08 -19.67
C ILE A 121 17.92 13.25 -20.50
N ALA A 122 19.25 13.36 -20.66
CA ALA A 122 19.86 14.43 -21.45
C ALA A 122 19.39 14.45 -22.91
N GLY A 123 19.21 13.27 -23.52
CA GLY A 123 18.73 13.12 -24.90
C GLY A 123 17.22 13.16 -25.08
N ARG A 124 16.43 13.32 -24.00
CA ARG A 124 14.96 13.27 -24.09
C ARG A 124 14.40 14.54 -24.76
N GLU A 125 13.60 14.36 -25.81
CA GLU A 125 12.78 15.38 -26.45
C GLU A 125 11.36 14.85 -26.59
N GLU A 126 10.49 15.25 -25.67
CA GLU A 126 9.11 14.76 -25.57
C GLU A 126 8.11 15.71 -26.22
N PHE A 127 8.44 17.01 -26.27
CA PHE A 127 7.60 18.05 -26.84
C PHE A 127 8.36 18.77 -27.97
N PRO A 128 8.27 18.28 -29.23
CA PRO A 128 9.03 18.85 -30.34
C PRO A 128 8.76 20.35 -30.52
N GLY A 129 9.82 21.16 -30.52
CA GLY A 129 9.74 22.61 -30.66
C GLY A 129 9.37 23.39 -29.39
N ASP A 130 9.23 22.73 -28.23
CA ASP A 130 9.03 23.37 -26.92
C ASP A 130 10.22 23.07 -25.98
N ASP A 131 11.32 23.78 -26.20
CA ASP A 131 12.55 23.61 -25.42
C ASP A 131 12.34 23.87 -23.93
N GLU A 132 11.49 24.84 -23.57
CA GLU A 132 11.22 25.18 -22.18
C GLU A 132 10.51 24.03 -21.46
N GLN A 133 9.52 23.41 -22.10
CA GLN A 133 8.83 22.25 -21.53
C GLN A 133 9.74 21.03 -21.44
N ASN A 134 10.55 20.76 -22.46
CA ASN A 134 11.53 19.67 -22.41
C ASN A 134 12.54 19.88 -21.28
N ASP A 135 13.04 21.10 -21.07
CA ASP A 135 13.97 21.40 -19.99
C ASP A 135 13.34 21.24 -18.60
N ARG A 136 12.05 21.59 -18.45
CA ARG A 136 11.30 21.31 -17.21
C ARG A 136 11.20 19.81 -16.94
N VAL A 137 10.88 18.99 -17.96
CA VAL A 137 10.81 17.53 -17.83
C VAL A 137 12.17 16.92 -17.47
N ARG A 138 13.26 17.38 -18.12
CA ARG A 138 14.61 16.91 -17.82
C ARG A 138 15.01 17.25 -16.39
N ARG A 139 14.76 18.48 -15.94
CA ARG A 139 15.04 18.92 -14.57
C ARG A 139 14.30 18.07 -13.55
N TRP A 140 12.99 17.86 -13.76
CA TRP A 140 12.18 16.97 -12.94
C TRP A 140 12.78 15.56 -12.87
N ALA A 141 13.17 14.99 -14.01
CA ALA A 141 13.76 13.66 -14.05
C ALA A 141 15.09 13.59 -13.26
N TYR A 142 15.95 14.61 -13.36
CA TYR A 142 17.20 14.68 -12.60
C TYR A 142 16.98 14.80 -11.09
N GLU A 143 16.02 15.63 -10.67
CA GLU A 143 15.65 15.80 -9.26
C GLU A 143 15.15 14.49 -8.64
N HIS A 144 14.57 13.59 -9.45
CA HIS A 144 14.03 12.30 -9.00
C HIS A 144 15.03 11.13 -9.06
N ILE A 145 16.27 11.33 -9.52
CA ILE A 145 17.31 10.28 -9.48
C ILE A 145 17.67 9.92 -8.04
N GLY A 146 17.89 10.92 -7.19
CA GLY A 146 18.19 10.72 -5.77
C GLY A 146 17.08 9.95 -5.04
N PRO A 147 15.82 10.44 -5.08
CA PRO A 147 14.67 9.74 -4.54
C PRO A 147 14.50 8.30 -5.06
N TYR A 148 14.75 8.05 -6.35
CA TYR A 148 14.68 6.69 -6.90
C TYR A 148 15.77 5.78 -6.31
N ARG A 149 17.00 6.27 -6.22
CA ARG A 149 18.11 5.51 -5.61
C ARG A 149 17.79 5.16 -4.15
N ASP A 150 17.22 6.09 -3.40
CA ASP A 150 16.87 5.89 -2.00
C ASP A 150 15.71 4.87 -1.86
N ALA A 151 14.80 4.79 -2.85
CA ALA A 151 13.72 3.81 -2.93
C ALA A 151 14.15 2.43 -3.48
N LEU A 152 15.31 2.33 -4.15
CA LEU A 152 15.71 1.13 -4.89
C LEU A 152 15.78 -0.12 -4.01
N GLY A 153 16.16 0.02 -2.73
CA GLY A 153 16.24 -1.09 -1.79
C GLY A 153 14.92 -1.85 -1.67
N TRP A 154 13.84 -1.16 -1.29
CA TRP A 154 12.52 -1.79 -1.15
C TRP A 154 11.92 -2.19 -2.50
N ILE A 155 12.16 -1.40 -3.56
CA ILE A 155 11.65 -1.74 -4.91
C ILE A 155 12.28 -3.04 -5.40
N ALA A 156 13.58 -3.26 -5.18
CA ALA A 156 14.27 -4.47 -5.62
C ALA A 156 13.83 -5.73 -4.85
N GLU A 157 13.35 -5.56 -3.61
CA GLU A 157 12.74 -6.65 -2.84
C GLU A 157 11.30 -6.96 -3.29
N ASP A 158 10.54 -5.93 -3.71
CA ASP A 158 9.13 -6.05 -4.10
C ASP A 158 8.89 -6.39 -5.58
N ALA A 159 9.83 -6.04 -6.48
CA ALA A 159 9.66 -6.11 -7.92
C ALA A 159 10.70 -7.02 -8.60
N HIS A 160 10.33 -7.58 -9.75
CA HIS A 160 11.29 -8.21 -10.63
C HIS A 160 12.13 -7.15 -11.35
N VAL A 161 13.41 -7.04 -10.97
CA VAL A 161 14.33 -6.04 -11.52
C VAL A 161 14.82 -6.46 -12.90
N VAL A 162 14.69 -5.55 -13.87
CA VAL A 162 15.22 -5.69 -15.23
C VAL A 162 16.25 -4.59 -15.45
N ASP A 163 17.53 -4.97 -15.54
CA ASP A 163 18.55 -4.09 -16.10
C ASP A 163 18.32 -3.98 -17.61
N ASN A 164 17.94 -2.77 -18.04
CA ASN A 164 17.70 -2.46 -19.43
C ASN A 164 18.71 -1.44 -19.99
N GLY A 165 19.86 -1.25 -19.35
CA GLY A 165 20.84 -0.23 -19.73
C GLY A 165 21.31 -0.35 -21.18
N ALA A 166 21.59 -1.57 -21.62
CA ALA A 166 22.03 -1.88 -22.98
C ALA A 166 20.89 -2.29 -23.94
N LEU A 167 19.65 -2.35 -23.45
CA LEU A 167 18.51 -2.85 -24.22
C LEU A 167 17.76 -1.71 -24.90
N THR A 168 17.29 -1.97 -26.11
CA THR A 168 16.26 -1.15 -26.77
C THR A 168 14.90 -1.29 -26.06
N PRO A 169 13.94 -0.39 -26.32
CA PRO A 169 12.57 -0.55 -25.80
C PRO A 169 11.95 -1.91 -26.16
N ARG A 170 12.17 -2.38 -27.39
CA ARG A 170 11.68 -3.67 -27.86
C ARG A 170 12.29 -4.84 -27.09
N GLU A 171 13.62 -4.90 -27.00
CA GLU A 171 14.32 -5.96 -26.26
C GLU A 171 13.97 -5.95 -24.77
N THR A 172 13.75 -4.76 -24.19
CA THR A 172 13.25 -4.61 -22.83
C THR A 172 11.87 -5.25 -22.70
N ALA A 173 10.96 -4.95 -23.61
CA ALA A 173 9.61 -5.49 -23.62
C ALA A 173 9.59 -7.01 -23.84
N GLU A 174 10.44 -7.54 -24.73
CA GLU A 174 10.61 -8.99 -24.94
C GLU A 174 11.06 -9.68 -23.67
N ARG A 175 12.04 -9.11 -22.96
CA ARG A 175 12.50 -9.64 -21.67
C ARG A 175 11.41 -9.64 -20.61
N ILE A 176 10.58 -8.58 -20.55
CA ILE A 176 9.43 -8.52 -19.63
C ILE A 176 8.39 -9.57 -20.03
N ALA A 177 8.03 -9.66 -21.31
CA ALA A 177 7.03 -10.59 -21.82
C ALA A 177 7.43 -12.04 -21.54
N ASP A 178 8.69 -12.38 -21.77
CA ASP A 178 9.25 -13.70 -21.47
C ASP A 178 9.18 -13.99 -19.97
N ALA A 179 9.63 -13.07 -19.12
CA ALA A 179 9.60 -13.24 -17.68
C ALA A 179 8.17 -13.38 -17.11
N VAL A 180 7.19 -12.68 -17.69
CA VAL A 180 5.77 -12.83 -17.35
C VAL A 180 5.26 -14.21 -17.80
N ARG A 181 5.58 -14.64 -19.03
CA ARG A 181 5.13 -15.91 -19.62
C ARG A 181 5.71 -17.13 -18.90
N THR A 182 6.97 -17.10 -18.51
CA THR A 182 7.65 -18.18 -17.78
C THR A 182 7.32 -18.20 -16.29
N GLY A 183 6.65 -17.16 -15.78
CA GLY A 183 6.37 -17.02 -14.35
C GLY A 183 7.54 -16.51 -13.52
N SER A 184 8.63 -16.05 -14.15
CA SER A 184 9.79 -15.44 -13.48
C SER A 184 9.45 -14.11 -12.79
N VAL A 185 8.39 -13.43 -13.22
CA VAL A 185 7.74 -12.36 -12.46
C VAL A 185 6.52 -12.94 -11.74
N PRO A 186 6.64 -13.38 -10.47
CA PRO A 186 5.49 -13.85 -9.72
C PRO A 186 4.48 -12.70 -9.50
N PRO A 187 3.19 -13.00 -9.28
CA PRO A 187 2.27 -12.02 -8.73
C PRO A 187 2.79 -11.52 -7.37
N CYS A 188 2.67 -10.21 -7.11
CA CYS A 188 2.95 -9.66 -5.79
C CYS A 188 2.07 -10.38 -4.77
N PRO A 189 2.65 -10.97 -3.72
CA PRO A 189 1.90 -11.74 -2.74
C PRO A 189 1.21 -10.77 -1.79
N ILE A 190 0.19 -10.04 -2.23
CA ILE A 190 -0.58 -9.15 -1.37
C ILE A 190 -1.91 -9.82 -1.12
N VAL A 191 -2.21 -10.08 0.15
CA VAL A 191 -3.52 -10.55 0.57
C VAL A 191 -4.24 -9.37 1.23
N GLN A 192 -5.39 -9.02 0.68
CA GLN A 192 -6.27 -8.02 1.27
C GLN A 192 -7.72 -8.48 1.11
N SER A 193 -8.46 -8.47 2.22
CA SER A 193 -9.90 -8.72 2.21
C SER A 193 -10.63 -7.68 1.35
N PRO A 194 -11.75 -8.04 0.70
CA PRO A 194 -12.55 -7.10 -0.09
C PRO A 194 -12.90 -5.84 0.69
N GLU A 195 -12.91 -4.70 0.01
CA GLU A 195 -13.38 -3.46 0.64
C GLU A 195 -14.82 -3.64 1.14
N PRO A 196 -15.14 -3.20 2.38
CA PRO A 196 -16.49 -3.31 2.89
C PRO A 196 -17.48 -2.55 2.02
N THR A 197 -18.68 -3.09 1.84
CA THR A 197 -19.80 -2.42 1.13
C THR A 197 -20.84 -1.83 2.10
N GLY A 198 -20.53 -1.84 3.40
CA GLY A 198 -21.42 -1.46 4.48
C GLY A 198 -20.64 -1.34 5.79
N GLU A 199 -21.34 -0.90 6.84
CA GLU A 199 -20.78 -0.81 8.20
C GLU A 199 -20.18 -2.15 8.62
N THR A 200 -19.02 -2.11 9.25
CA THR A 200 -18.31 -3.31 9.68
C THR A 200 -18.24 -3.39 11.20
N VAL A 201 -18.17 -4.61 11.71
CA VAL A 201 -17.64 -4.85 13.05
C VAL A 201 -16.20 -5.31 12.88
N ALA A 202 -15.27 -4.73 13.62
CA ALA A 202 -13.87 -5.14 13.62
C ALA A 202 -13.37 -5.33 15.05
N ALA A 203 -12.40 -6.21 15.23
CA ALA A 203 -11.81 -6.54 16.52
C ALA A 203 -10.29 -6.47 16.43
N GLY A 204 -9.67 -5.69 17.31
CA GLY A 204 -8.22 -5.66 17.49
C GLY A 204 -7.81 -6.16 18.87
N VAL A 205 -6.59 -6.65 18.99
CA VAL A 205 -6.01 -7.15 20.24
C VAL A 205 -4.71 -6.40 20.54
N LEU A 206 -4.62 -5.82 21.72
CA LEU A 206 -3.40 -5.22 22.24
C LEU A 206 -2.59 -6.29 22.99
N LEU A 207 -1.35 -6.48 22.56
CA LEU A 207 -0.36 -7.31 23.23
C LEU A 207 0.76 -6.42 23.77
N PHE A 208 1.24 -6.72 24.97
CA PHE A 208 2.22 -5.92 25.67
C PHE A 208 3.48 -6.71 25.97
N ASP A 209 4.65 -6.07 25.97
CA ASP A 209 5.87 -6.71 26.46
C ASP A 209 6.09 -6.51 27.96
N GLU A 210 7.22 -7.00 28.49
CA GLU A 210 7.56 -6.87 29.91
C GLU A 210 7.81 -5.42 30.37
N GLN A 211 7.95 -4.48 29.43
CA GLN A 211 8.11 -3.04 29.70
C GLN A 211 6.80 -2.27 29.48
N ASP A 212 5.67 -2.98 29.30
CA ASP A 212 4.35 -2.41 29.05
C ASP A 212 4.24 -1.62 27.73
N ARG A 213 5.11 -1.92 26.77
CA ARG A 213 5.03 -1.38 25.40
C ARG A 213 4.05 -2.22 24.58
N VAL A 214 3.31 -1.58 23.68
CA VAL A 214 2.28 -2.23 22.86
C VAL A 214 2.85 -2.73 21.54
N LEU A 215 2.42 -3.91 21.09
CA LEU A 215 2.77 -4.46 19.79
C LEU A 215 1.98 -3.76 18.68
N LEU A 216 2.70 -3.19 17.72
CA LEU A 216 2.17 -2.76 16.43
C LEU A 216 2.73 -3.63 15.30
N VAL A 217 1.95 -3.74 14.23
CA VAL A 217 2.27 -4.44 12.99
C VAL A 217 2.19 -3.48 11.80
N ASP A 218 2.99 -3.76 10.78
CA ASP A 218 3.07 -2.98 9.53
C ASP A 218 2.50 -3.78 8.35
N PRO A 219 1.28 -3.49 7.88
CA PRO A 219 0.65 -4.22 6.79
C PRO A 219 1.25 -3.90 5.41
N THR A 220 1.27 -4.89 4.52
CA THR A 220 1.80 -4.78 3.13
C THR A 220 0.83 -4.15 2.12
N TYR A 221 -0.44 -3.98 2.52
CA TYR A 221 -1.57 -3.68 1.62
C TYR A 221 -2.21 -2.31 1.87
N LYS A 222 -1.78 -1.60 2.91
CA LYS A 222 -2.20 -0.23 3.19
C LYS A 222 -1.10 0.51 3.96
N PRO A 223 -1.02 1.83 3.86
CA PRO A 223 -0.05 2.59 4.64
C PRO A 223 -0.44 2.69 6.12
N GLY A 224 0.58 2.71 6.97
CA GLY A 224 0.47 3.02 8.39
C GLY A 224 0.41 1.79 9.29
N TRP A 225 1.04 1.91 10.46
CA TRP A 225 1.05 0.86 11.47
C TRP A 225 -0.34 0.70 12.10
N GLU A 226 -0.60 -0.50 12.63
CA GLU A 226 -1.81 -0.80 13.39
C GLU A 226 -1.57 -1.88 14.45
N PHE A 227 -2.58 -2.17 15.27
CA PHE A 227 -2.57 -3.30 16.19
C PHE A 227 -3.18 -4.53 15.49
N PRO A 228 -2.76 -5.76 15.84
CA PRO A 228 -3.29 -6.98 15.23
C PRO A 228 -4.82 -7.05 15.30
N GLY A 229 -5.45 -7.42 14.20
CA GLY A 229 -6.90 -7.48 14.12
C GLY A 229 -7.50 -7.23 12.75
N GLY A 230 -8.78 -7.56 12.64
CA GLY A 230 -9.50 -7.51 11.37
C GLY A 230 -11.01 -7.46 11.55
N VAL A 231 -11.71 -7.68 10.43
CA VAL A 231 -13.17 -7.63 10.37
C VAL A 231 -13.74 -8.89 11.00
N VAL A 232 -14.80 -8.73 11.80
CA VAL A 232 -15.54 -9.85 12.38
C VAL A 232 -16.37 -10.52 11.29
N GLU A 233 -16.21 -11.83 11.13
CA GLU A 233 -16.96 -12.60 10.12
C GLU A 233 -18.42 -12.81 10.52
N ALA A 234 -19.26 -13.18 9.55
CA ALA A 234 -20.66 -13.45 9.79
C ALA A 234 -20.87 -14.62 10.76
N GLY A 235 -21.51 -14.34 11.91
CA GLY A 235 -21.74 -15.34 12.97
C GLY A 235 -20.56 -15.50 13.95
N GLU A 236 -19.46 -14.78 13.73
CA GLU A 236 -18.30 -14.78 14.61
C GLU A 236 -18.49 -13.80 15.79
N ALA A 237 -18.03 -14.19 16.97
CA ALA A 237 -18.02 -13.29 18.13
C ALA A 237 -16.78 -12.36 18.05
N PRO A 238 -16.89 -11.06 18.39
CA PRO A 238 -15.76 -10.12 18.23
C PRO A 238 -14.47 -10.55 18.95
N ALA A 239 -14.55 -11.14 20.14
CA ALA A 239 -13.37 -11.65 20.83
C ALA A 239 -12.72 -12.85 20.12
N GLN A 240 -13.52 -13.68 19.45
CA GLN A 240 -13.01 -14.81 18.65
C GLN A 240 -12.35 -14.31 17.37
N ALA A 241 -12.93 -13.29 16.73
CA ALA A 241 -12.28 -12.61 15.60
C ALA A 241 -10.89 -12.10 15.98
N GLY A 242 -10.77 -11.39 17.11
CA GLY A 242 -9.46 -10.93 17.59
C GLY A 242 -8.46 -12.07 17.85
N ILE A 243 -8.91 -13.22 18.36
CA ILE A 243 -8.05 -14.41 18.55
C ILE A 243 -7.61 -15.00 17.20
N ARG A 244 -8.54 -15.12 16.25
CA ARG A 244 -8.27 -15.63 14.89
C ARG A 244 -7.23 -14.75 14.20
N GLU A 245 -7.44 -13.44 14.18
CA GLU A 245 -6.55 -12.48 13.53
C GLU A 245 -5.15 -12.50 14.16
N VAL A 246 -5.04 -12.58 15.49
CA VAL A 246 -3.72 -12.75 16.15
C VAL A 246 -3.02 -14.05 15.74
N ALA A 247 -3.78 -15.13 15.55
CA ALA A 247 -3.20 -16.40 15.08
C ALA A 247 -2.78 -16.35 13.60
N GLU A 248 -3.58 -15.71 12.75
CA GLU A 248 -3.35 -15.57 11.31
C GLU A 248 -2.22 -14.59 11.00
N GLU A 249 -2.26 -13.40 11.58
CA GLU A 249 -1.34 -12.30 11.27
C GLU A 249 0.03 -12.46 11.92
N ILE A 250 0.09 -12.99 13.16
CA ILE A 250 1.36 -13.03 13.92
C ILE A 250 1.73 -14.42 14.43
N GLY A 251 0.96 -15.46 14.09
CA GLY A 251 1.25 -16.85 14.42
C GLY A 251 1.09 -17.22 15.90
N LEU A 252 0.41 -16.39 16.69
CA LEU A 252 0.27 -16.57 18.14
C LEU A 252 -1.11 -17.11 18.52
N SER A 253 -1.14 -18.09 19.42
CA SER A 253 -2.37 -18.56 20.04
C SER A 253 -2.56 -17.90 21.40
N LEU A 254 -3.73 -17.29 21.62
CA LEU A 254 -4.08 -16.72 22.92
C LEU A 254 -4.69 -17.82 23.81
N ASP A 255 -4.07 -18.06 24.97
CA ASP A 255 -4.51 -19.12 25.92
C ASP A 255 -5.83 -18.81 26.63
N ARG A 256 -6.36 -17.59 26.48
CA ARG A 256 -7.58 -17.13 27.13
C ARG A 256 -8.32 -16.14 26.24
N VAL A 257 -9.63 -16.01 26.48
CA VAL A 257 -10.44 -14.96 25.88
C VAL A 257 -9.90 -13.59 26.34
N PRO A 258 -9.56 -12.68 25.42
CA PRO A 258 -8.98 -11.39 25.78
C PRO A 258 -10.04 -10.48 26.41
N THR A 259 -9.63 -9.58 27.30
CA THR A 259 -10.54 -8.73 28.07
C THR A 259 -10.94 -7.52 27.24
N LEU A 260 -12.22 -7.18 27.15
CA LEU A 260 -12.66 -5.99 26.42
C LEU A 260 -12.13 -4.71 27.10
N LEU A 261 -11.50 -3.82 26.32
CA LEU A 261 -11.04 -2.51 26.78
C LEU A 261 -11.98 -1.40 26.35
N LEU A 262 -12.42 -1.43 25.09
CA LEU A 262 -13.34 -0.44 24.57
C LEU A 262 -14.20 -0.94 23.40
N VAL A 263 -15.30 -0.23 23.21
CA VAL A 263 -16.10 -0.22 21.99
C VAL A 263 -16.07 1.20 21.44
N ASP A 264 -15.75 1.35 20.17
CA ASP A 264 -15.69 2.65 19.49
C ASP A 264 -16.58 2.62 18.24
N TRP A 265 -17.58 3.51 18.19
CA TRP A 265 -18.41 3.69 17.01
C TRP A 265 -17.79 4.73 16.07
N GLU A 266 -17.44 4.29 14.87
CA GLU A 266 -16.99 5.16 13.80
C GLU A 266 -18.17 5.51 12.89
N SER A 267 -18.47 6.80 12.76
CA SER A 267 -19.50 7.27 11.83
C SER A 267 -19.11 7.00 10.36
N PRO A 268 -20.07 6.61 9.50
CA PRO A 268 -19.82 6.48 8.07
C PRO A 268 -19.32 7.80 7.46
N ARG A 269 -18.21 7.73 6.73
CA ARG A 269 -17.64 8.88 5.99
C ARG A 269 -17.21 8.41 4.61
N PRO A 270 -17.95 8.76 3.54
CA PRO A 270 -17.64 8.29 2.20
C PRO A 270 -16.15 8.48 1.82
N PRO A 271 -15.50 7.46 1.25
CA PRO A 271 -16.07 6.17 0.84
C PRO A 271 -16.22 5.14 1.98
N GLY A 272 -15.68 5.40 3.16
CA GLY A 272 -15.73 4.49 4.30
C GLY A 272 -17.13 4.38 4.89
N TYR A 273 -17.48 3.17 5.30
CA TYR A 273 -18.78 2.88 5.88
C TYR A 273 -18.80 2.97 7.41
N GLY A 274 -17.65 3.10 8.07
CA GLY A 274 -17.60 3.15 9.53
C GLY A 274 -17.99 1.81 10.18
N GLY A 275 -18.64 1.89 11.34
CA GLY A 275 -19.12 0.74 12.11
C GLY A 275 -18.48 0.64 13.50
N LEU A 276 -18.53 -0.55 14.09
CA LEU A 276 -18.07 -0.78 15.46
C LEU A 276 -16.64 -1.32 15.47
N ARG A 277 -15.82 -0.81 16.40
CA ARG A 277 -14.46 -1.28 16.66
C ARG A 277 -14.36 -1.76 18.09
N PHE A 278 -14.03 -3.02 18.27
CA PHE A 278 -13.72 -3.60 19.56
C PHE A 278 -12.21 -3.65 19.73
N LEU A 279 -11.73 -3.28 20.91
CA LEU A 279 -10.32 -3.46 21.25
C LEU A 279 -10.20 -4.23 22.56
N PHE A 280 -9.38 -5.28 22.53
CA PHE A 280 -9.21 -6.20 23.64
C PHE A 280 -7.78 -6.18 24.19
N ASP A 281 -7.63 -6.48 25.47
CA ASP A 281 -6.35 -6.77 26.12
C ASP A 281 -6.03 -8.26 25.97
N GLY A 282 -5.07 -8.56 25.09
CA GLY A 282 -4.50 -9.90 24.90
C GLY A 282 -3.51 -10.29 25.99
N GLY A 283 -2.99 -9.32 26.74
CA GLY A 283 -2.06 -9.51 27.84
C GLY A 283 -0.60 -9.43 27.44
N LEU A 284 0.24 -10.05 28.27
CA LEU A 284 1.69 -10.03 28.14
C LEU A 284 2.16 -11.04 27.09
N LEU A 285 2.83 -10.55 26.05
CA LEU A 285 3.63 -11.32 25.13
C LEU A 285 5.08 -11.31 25.60
N ARG A 286 5.57 -12.43 26.11
CA ARG A 286 6.94 -12.52 26.63
C ARG A 286 7.96 -12.43 25.50
N SER A 287 9.14 -11.91 25.81
CA SER A 287 10.27 -11.81 24.87
C SER A 287 10.63 -13.16 24.22
N GLU A 288 10.46 -14.27 24.95
CA GLU A 288 10.68 -15.64 24.43
C GLU A 288 9.67 -16.04 23.33
N ASP A 289 8.44 -15.53 23.41
CA ASP A 289 7.37 -15.76 22.46
C ASP A 289 7.40 -14.74 21.32
N ALA A 290 7.91 -13.52 21.56
CA ALA A 290 8.10 -12.49 20.53
C ALA A 290 9.07 -12.95 19.43
N GLY A 291 10.08 -13.76 19.77
CA GLY A 291 10.98 -14.37 18.77
C GLY A 291 10.31 -15.42 17.87
N ARG A 292 9.08 -15.83 18.19
CA ARG A 292 8.27 -16.79 17.41
C ARG A 292 7.20 -16.12 16.57
N LEU A 293 7.13 -14.79 16.56
CA LEU A 293 6.19 -14.04 15.73
C LEU A 293 6.44 -14.42 14.26
N LEU A 294 5.43 -15.07 13.67
CA LEU A 294 5.44 -15.40 12.26
C LEU A 294 4.70 -14.29 11.56
N LEU A 295 5.42 -13.48 10.80
CA LEU A 295 4.80 -12.51 9.90
C LEU A 295 4.57 -13.21 8.55
N PRO A 296 3.31 -13.42 8.13
CA PRO A 296 3.03 -13.77 6.75
C PRO A 296 3.52 -12.59 5.91
N GLY A 297 4.64 -12.76 5.19
CA GLY A 297 5.23 -11.69 4.37
C GLY A 297 4.29 -11.14 3.28
N SER A 298 3.15 -11.80 3.06
CA SER A 298 2.09 -11.34 2.19
C SER A 298 1.12 -10.33 2.81
N GLU A 299 1.04 -10.28 4.14
CA GLU A 299 0.10 -9.43 4.88
C GLU A 299 0.82 -8.44 5.77
N LEU A 300 1.93 -8.83 6.41
CA LEU A 300 2.71 -7.99 7.30
C LEU A 300 4.19 -7.96 6.91
N ARG A 301 4.78 -6.77 6.92
CA ARG A 301 6.21 -6.53 6.67
C ARG A 301 7.04 -6.52 7.93
N GLY A 302 6.45 -6.09 9.04
CA GLY A 302 7.19 -5.86 10.26
C GLY A 302 6.30 -5.80 11.49
N TRP A 303 6.93 -5.89 12.66
CA TRP A 303 6.31 -5.67 13.95
C TRP A 303 7.25 -4.86 14.86
N ARG A 304 6.68 -4.13 15.82
CA ARG A 304 7.46 -3.37 16.81
C ARG A 304 6.68 -3.20 18.10
N PHE A 305 7.36 -3.38 19.24
CA PHE A 305 6.86 -2.91 20.53
C PHE A 305 7.19 -1.43 20.72
N VAL A 306 6.16 -0.64 21.03
CA VAL A 306 6.26 0.81 21.13
C VAL A 306 5.61 1.34 22.41
N THR A 307 6.14 2.43 22.93
CA THR A 307 5.50 3.24 23.96
C THR A 307 4.29 4.00 23.40
N GLU A 308 3.42 4.54 24.27
CA GLU A 308 2.33 5.46 23.87
C GLU A 308 2.86 6.66 23.07
N GLU A 309 4.00 7.22 23.49
CA GLU A 309 4.64 8.36 22.82
C GLU A 309 5.15 8.02 21.42
N GLU A 310 5.84 6.88 21.25
CA GLU A 310 6.28 6.40 19.94
C GLU A 310 5.08 6.08 19.03
N ALA A 311 4.02 5.49 19.57
CA ALA A 311 2.82 5.14 18.81
C ALA A 311 2.14 6.38 18.20
N ALA A 312 2.23 7.54 18.83
CA ALA A 312 1.68 8.80 18.32
C ALA A 312 2.29 9.21 16.97
N GLY A 313 3.54 8.84 16.71
CA GLY A 313 4.22 9.09 15.43
C GLY A 313 4.03 8.00 14.37
N MET A 314 3.46 6.84 14.75
CA MET A 314 3.37 5.66 13.89
C MET A 314 1.93 5.32 13.47
N LEU A 315 0.96 5.56 14.36
CA LEU A 315 -0.44 5.27 14.12
C LEU A 315 -1.17 6.44 13.45
N PRO A 316 -2.13 6.16 12.55
CA PRO A 316 -3.10 7.16 12.11
C PRO A 316 -3.84 7.80 13.30
N PRO A 317 -4.20 9.10 13.26
CA PRO A 317 -4.73 9.84 14.41
C PRO A 317 -5.91 9.15 15.12
N THR A 318 -6.88 8.61 14.37
CA THR A 318 -8.06 7.95 14.94
C THR A 318 -7.70 6.64 15.65
N ARG A 319 -6.73 5.88 15.13
CA ARG A 319 -6.23 4.66 15.78
C ARG A 319 -5.40 4.98 17.01
N TYR A 320 -4.62 6.06 16.97
CA TYR A 320 -3.86 6.53 18.13
C TYR A 320 -4.78 6.92 19.29
N GLU A 321 -5.83 7.71 19.04
CA GLU A 321 -6.80 8.06 20.10
C GLU A 321 -7.47 6.82 20.69
N ARG A 322 -7.80 5.83 19.86
CA ARG A 322 -8.33 4.54 20.35
C ARG A 322 -7.32 3.81 21.24
N LEU A 323 -6.05 3.70 20.83
CA LEU A 323 -5.00 3.10 21.65
C LEU A 323 -4.87 3.84 22.98
N ARG A 324 -4.77 5.16 22.95
CA ARG A 324 -4.64 6.02 24.13
C ARG A 324 -5.74 5.75 25.16
N TRP A 325 -7.00 5.70 24.73
CA TRP A 325 -8.11 5.41 25.64
C TRP A 325 -8.13 3.96 26.11
N ALA A 326 -7.72 3.01 25.28
CA ALA A 326 -7.58 1.61 25.68
C ALA A 326 -6.53 1.41 26.78
N LEU A 327 -5.41 2.13 26.72
CA LEU A 327 -4.39 2.12 27.78
C LEU A 327 -4.98 2.64 29.10
N ARG A 328 -5.75 3.74 29.07
CA ARG A 328 -6.44 4.25 30.28
C ARG A 328 -7.52 3.29 30.78
N ALA A 329 -8.25 2.63 29.88
CA ALA A 329 -9.24 1.61 30.23
C ALA A 329 -8.58 0.43 30.97
N ARG A 330 -7.42 -0.03 30.47
CA ARG A 330 -6.59 -1.09 31.05
C ARG A 330 -6.07 -0.72 32.44
N GLU A 331 -5.49 0.48 32.59
CA GLU A 331 -5.01 1.00 33.88
C GLU A 331 -6.13 1.03 34.94
N ARG A 332 -7.33 1.47 34.54
CA ARG A 332 -8.50 1.61 35.42
C ARG A 332 -9.29 0.33 35.60
N ARG A 333 -8.98 -0.73 34.83
CA ARG A 333 -9.74 -2.00 34.76
C ARG A 333 -11.23 -1.76 34.50
N THR A 334 -11.52 -0.91 33.52
CA THR A 334 -12.88 -0.60 33.06
C THR A 334 -13.00 -0.83 31.56
N VAL A 335 -14.24 -0.87 31.07
CA VAL A 335 -14.55 -0.78 29.65
C VAL A 335 -14.98 0.65 29.34
N LEU A 336 -14.52 1.20 28.21
CA LEU A 336 -14.94 2.51 27.72
C LEU A 336 -15.82 2.37 26.48
N ASN A 337 -16.82 3.26 26.37
CA ASN A 337 -17.57 3.47 25.14
C ASN A 337 -17.06 4.75 24.48
N LEU A 338 -16.75 4.69 23.19
CA LEU A 338 -16.23 5.80 22.41
C LEU A 338 -17.13 6.04 21.20
N GLU A 339 -17.18 7.30 20.78
CA GLU A 339 -17.71 7.72 19.49
C GLU A 339 -16.62 8.50 18.74
N ALA A 340 -16.20 7.96 17.60
CA ALA A 340 -15.14 8.50 16.75
C ALA A 340 -13.83 8.79 17.52
N GLY A 341 -13.44 7.87 18.40
CA GLY A 341 -12.23 8.01 19.22
C GLY A 341 -12.38 8.88 20.48
N VAL A 342 -13.58 9.37 20.79
CA VAL A 342 -13.85 10.21 21.95
C VAL A 342 -14.71 9.45 22.97
N PRO A 343 -14.32 9.34 24.25
CA PRO A 343 -15.13 8.67 25.26
C PRO A 343 -16.48 9.36 25.45
N VAL A 344 -17.52 8.56 25.60
CA VAL A 344 -18.87 9.02 25.89
C VAL A 344 -19.33 8.48 27.26
N GLY A 345 -19.90 9.36 28.07
CA GLY A 345 -20.22 9.10 29.48
C GLY A 345 -19.08 9.47 30.42
#